data_AF-A0AAN8FSG3-F1
#
_entry.id   AF-A0AAN8FSG3-F1
#
_cell.length_a   1.000
_cell.length_b   1.000
_cell.length_c   1.000
_cell.angle_alpha   90.00
_cell.angle_beta   90.00
_cell.angle_gamma   90.00
#
_symmetry.space_group_name_H-M   'P 1'
#
loop_
_entity.id
_entity.type
_entity.pdbx_description
1 polymer ?
#
loop_
_entity_poly.entity_id
_entity_poly.type
_entity_poly.pdbx_seq_one_letter_code
_entity_poly.pdbx_strand_id
1 'polypeptide(L)'
;SFLTAVCGGDAAEVERSISGRAVRLCHPLTGCSTIHLAVLGNSPTILEILLRNRSVDVNMRDNQGRSALHYAAATCSLDGDPTMYYMLTERGAADDLPGQQCEPSKPQKL
;
A
#
# COMPACT_ATOMS: atom_id res chain seq x y z
N SER A 1 -12.98 5.03 -10.47
CA SER A 1 -11.57 5.49 -10.47
C SER A 1 -10.64 4.35 -10.12
N PHE A 2 -9.41 4.30 -10.66
CA PHE A 2 -8.48 3.18 -10.42
C PHE A 2 -8.25 2.89 -8.93
N LEU A 3 -8.00 3.92 -8.11
CA LEU A 3 -7.83 3.78 -6.65
C LEU A 3 -9.07 3.18 -5.95
N THR A 4 -10.27 3.49 -6.43
CA THR A 4 -11.53 2.92 -5.89
C THR A 4 -11.67 1.45 -6.26
N ALA A 5 -11.28 1.05 -7.48
CA ALA A 5 -11.30 -0.36 -7.90
C ALA A 5 -10.33 -1.20 -7.06
N VAL A 6 -9.12 -0.66 -6.78
CA VAL A 6 -8.13 -1.29 -5.89
C VAL A 6 -8.68 -1.47 -4.48
N CYS A 7 -9.24 -0.41 -3.88
CA CYS A 7 -9.80 -0.48 -2.53
C CYS A 7 -11.06 -1.36 -2.46
N GLY A 8 -11.85 -1.43 -3.53
CA GLY A 8 -13.10 -2.18 -3.60
C GLY A 8 -12.95 -3.66 -3.93
N GLY A 9 -11.74 -4.15 -4.21
CA GLY A 9 -11.53 -5.56 -4.53
C GLY A 9 -11.84 -5.97 -5.98
N ASP A 10 -12.05 -5.01 -6.88
CA ASP A 10 -12.36 -5.30 -8.30
C ASP A 10 -11.08 -5.60 -9.09
N ALA A 11 -10.59 -6.83 -8.95
CA ALA A 11 -9.36 -7.28 -9.60
C ALA A 11 -9.44 -7.20 -11.13
N ALA A 12 -10.63 -7.44 -11.72
CA ALA A 12 -10.82 -7.41 -13.17
C ALA A 12 -10.65 -5.99 -13.73
N GLU A 13 -11.23 -5.00 -13.08
CA GLU A 13 -11.06 -3.61 -13.49
C GLU A 13 -9.63 -3.12 -13.21
N VAL A 14 -9.01 -3.55 -12.12
CA VAL A 14 -7.60 -3.24 -11.84
C VAL A 14 -6.70 -3.78 -12.94
N GLU A 15 -6.82 -5.07 -13.30
CA GLU A 15 -6.00 -5.69 -14.35
C GLU A 15 -6.22 -5.05 -15.72
N ARG A 16 -7.45 -4.65 -16.04
CA ARG A 16 -7.79 -3.98 -17.29
C ARG A 16 -7.23 -2.55 -17.38
N SER A 17 -7.20 -1.85 -16.25
CA SER A 17 -6.84 -0.42 -16.18
C SER A 17 -5.41 -0.16 -15.66
N ILE A 18 -4.67 -1.21 -15.30
CA ILE A 18 -3.30 -1.08 -14.79
C ILE A 18 -2.36 -0.54 -15.86
N SER A 19 -1.60 0.48 -15.49
CA SER A 19 -0.53 1.06 -16.32
C SER A 19 0.58 1.57 -15.40
N GLY A 20 1.78 1.76 -15.94
CA GLY A 20 2.92 2.28 -15.15
C GLY A 20 2.63 3.62 -14.46
N ARG A 21 1.71 4.43 -14.98
CA ARG A 21 1.23 5.66 -14.31
C ARG A 21 0.21 5.36 -13.22
N ALA A 22 -0.73 4.46 -13.49
CA ALA A 22 -1.81 4.13 -12.55
C ALA A 22 -1.28 3.56 -11.23
N VAL A 23 -0.21 2.75 -11.28
CA VAL A 23 0.38 2.14 -10.09
C VAL A 23 1.04 3.16 -9.13
N ARG A 24 1.43 4.34 -9.62
CA ARG A 24 2.06 5.42 -8.82
C ARG A 24 1.05 6.40 -8.21
N LEU A 25 -0.25 6.19 -8.45
CA LEU A 25 -1.29 7.08 -7.92
C LEU A 25 -1.35 7.00 -6.40
N CYS A 26 -1.54 8.16 -5.77
CA CYS A 26 -1.68 8.30 -4.32
C CYS A 26 -2.98 9.04 -3.99
N HIS A 27 -3.63 8.66 -2.90
CA HIS A 27 -4.83 9.32 -2.43
C HIS A 27 -4.47 10.72 -1.91
N PRO A 28 -5.13 11.79 -2.37
CA PRO A 28 -4.67 13.17 -2.15
C PRO A 28 -4.71 13.61 -0.68
N LEU A 29 -5.59 13.04 0.14
CA LEU A 29 -5.76 13.43 1.54
C LEU A 29 -4.87 12.61 2.49
N THR A 30 -4.60 11.36 2.16
CA THR A 30 -3.92 10.43 3.06
C THR A 30 -2.51 10.06 2.59
N GLY A 31 -2.17 10.33 1.32
CA GLY A 31 -0.93 9.88 0.71
C GLY A 31 -0.90 8.38 0.41
N CYS A 32 -1.97 7.64 0.70
CA CYS A 32 -2.01 6.19 0.48
C CYS A 32 -1.85 5.88 -1.01
N SER A 33 -0.78 5.19 -1.37
CA SER A 33 -0.57 4.66 -2.72
C SER A 33 -1.47 3.46 -3.01
N THR A 34 -1.47 3.01 -4.26
CA THR A 34 -2.24 1.84 -4.72
C THR A 34 -2.00 0.58 -3.87
N ILE A 35 -0.74 0.31 -3.50
CA ILE A 35 -0.38 -0.83 -2.63
C ILE A 35 -0.91 -0.69 -1.20
N HIS A 36 -0.99 0.53 -0.65
CA HIS A 36 -1.62 0.73 0.66
C HIS A 36 -3.11 0.37 0.60
N LEU A 37 -3.79 0.83 -0.46
CA LEU A 37 -5.22 0.57 -0.65
C LEU A 37 -5.50 -0.92 -0.88
N ALA A 38 -4.61 -1.63 -1.58
CA ALA A 38 -4.74 -3.09 -1.79
C ALA A 38 -4.63 -3.87 -0.46
N VAL A 39 -3.69 -3.48 0.41
CA VAL A 39 -3.53 -4.05 1.75
C VAL A 39 -4.72 -3.70 2.65
N LEU A 40 -5.16 -2.44 2.64
CA LEU A 40 -6.34 -1.99 3.39
C LEU A 40 -7.63 -2.69 2.93
N GLY A 41 -7.73 -2.99 1.64
CA GLY A 41 -8.83 -3.77 1.07
C GLY A 41 -8.70 -5.28 1.29
N ASN A 42 -7.66 -5.75 2.00
CA ASN A 42 -7.36 -7.15 2.25
C ASN A 42 -7.42 -8.03 0.98
N SER A 43 -6.88 -7.53 -0.13
CA SER A 43 -6.95 -8.19 -1.43
C SER A 43 -5.55 -8.63 -1.90
N PRO A 44 -5.13 -9.87 -1.57
CA PRO A 44 -3.83 -10.39 -2.01
C PRO A 44 -3.74 -10.49 -3.54
N THR A 45 -4.84 -10.81 -4.23
CA THR A 45 -4.90 -10.87 -5.70
C THR A 45 -4.57 -9.52 -6.33
N ILE A 46 -5.18 -8.43 -5.85
CA ILE A 46 -4.91 -7.09 -6.36
C ILE A 46 -3.48 -6.67 -6.04
N LEU A 47 -3.02 -6.98 -4.82
CA LEU A 47 -1.66 -6.71 -4.42
C LEU A 47 -0.66 -7.40 -5.37
N GLU A 48 -0.90 -8.67 -5.70
CA GLU A 48 -0.06 -9.41 -6.65
C GLU A 48 -0.05 -8.77 -8.04
N ILE A 49 -1.22 -8.39 -8.58
CA ILE A 49 -1.34 -7.71 -9.89
C ILE A 49 -0.53 -6.40 -9.90
N LEU A 50 -0.62 -5.61 -8.83
CA LEU A 50 0.17 -4.39 -8.68
C LEU A 50 1.66 -4.73 -8.65
N LEU A 51 2.08 -5.64 -7.78
CA LEU A 51 3.48 -6.01 -7.59
C LEU A 51 4.13 -6.59 -8.86
N ARG A 52 3.39 -7.26 -9.75
CA ARG A 52 3.91 -7.71 -11.07
C ARG A 52 4.50 -6.57 -11.91
N ASN A 53 4.11 -5.31 -11.66
CA ASN A 53 4.63 -4.16 -12.37
C ASN A 53 5.93 -3.63 -11.74
N ARG A 54 7.02 -3.57 -12.51
CA ARG A 54 8.32 -3.01 -12.07
C ARG A 54 8.26 -1.54 -11.66
N SER A 55 7.22 -0.81 -12.06
CA SER A 55 7.04 0.61 -11.72
C SER A 55 6.42 0.82 -10.32
N VAL A 56 6.02 -0.26 -9.64
CA VAL A 56 5.55 -0.18 -8.25
C VAL A 56 6.73 -0.03 -7.32
N ASP A 57 6.70 1.03 -6.52
CA ASP A 57 7.57 1.20 -5.38
C ASP A 57 6.86 0.70 -4.12
N VAL A 58 7.36 -0.40 -3.56
CA VAL A 58 6.81 -1.06 -2.36
C VAL A 58 7.12 -0.31 -1.06
N ASN A 59 8.10 0.61 -1.09
CA ASN A 59 8.54 1.38 0.06
C ASN A 59 7.90 2.77 0.14
N MET A 60 6.92 3.05 -0.72
CA MET A 60 6.12 4.27 -0.64
C MET A 60 5.53 4.41 0.76
N ARG A 61 5.57 5.65 1.28
CA ARG A 61 5.01 6.01 2.58
C ARG A 61 3.80 6.93 2.40
N ASP A 62 2.78 6.72 3.21
CA ASP A 62 1.62 7.61 3.31
C ASP A 62 1.97 8.94 4.01
N ASN A 63 0.99 9.82 4.18
CA ASN A 63 1.19 11.12 4.85
C ASN A 63 1.58 10.99 6.33
N GLN A 64 1.41 9.80 6.93
CA GLN A 64 1.81 9.49 8.30
C GLN A 64 3.15 8.75 8.35
N GLY A 65 3.87 8.64 7.22
CA GLY A 65 5.16 7.96 7.14
C GLY A 65 5.05 6.43 7.18
N ARG A 66 3.85 5.86 7.08
CA ARG A 66 3.62 4.40 7.12
C ARG A 66 3.70 3.84 5.71
N SER A 67 4.36 2.69 5.55
CA SER A 67 4.37 1.91 4.32
C SER A 67 3.25 0.86 4.30
N ALA A 68 2.99 0.26 3.13
CA ALA A 68 2.01 -0.83 2.99
C ALA A 68 2.31 -2.01 3.94
N LEU A 69 3.59 -2.26 4.25
CA LEU A 69 4.01 -3.30 5.19
C LEU A 69 3.56 -3.02 6.63
N HIS A 70 3.55 -1.75 7.06
CA HIS A 70 3.03 -1.37 8.39
C HIS A 70 1.55 -1.74 8.55
N TYR A 71 0.77 -1.52 7.49
CA TYR A 71 -0.64 -1.89 7.48
C TYR A 71 -0.82 -3.41 7.46
N ALA A 72 -0.04 -4.14 6.64
CA ALA A 72 -0.12 -5.59 6.56
C ALA A 72 0.21 -6.24 7.93
N ALA A 73 1.23 -5.74 8.61
CA ALA A 73 1.60 -6.19 9.96
C ALA A 73 0.48 -5.93 10.98
N ALA A 74 -0.16 -4.76 10.93
CA ALA A 74 -1.29 -4.42 11.81
C ALA A 74 -2.53 -5.30 11.54
N THR A 75 -2.74 -5.74 10.29
CA THR A 75 -3.86 -6.62 9.93
C THR A 75 -3.63 -8.09 10.29
N CYS A 76 -2.38 -8.54 10.48
CA CYS A 76 -2.05 -9.92 10.85
C CYS A 76 -2.49 -10.32 12.28
N SER A 77 -2.65 -9.37 13.20
CA SER A 77 -2.73 -9.68 14.64
C SER A 77 -4.04 -10.30 15.13
N LEU A 78 -5.06 -10.44 14.29
CA LEU A 78 -6.43 -10.78 14.70
C LEU A 78 -7.08 -11.93 13.89
N ASP A 79 -6.32 -12.94 13.44
CA ASP A 79 -6.76 -14.02 12.49
C ASP A 79 -6.56 -13.67 10.99
N GLY A 80 -5.78 -12.64 10.69
CA GLY A 80 -5.48 -12.23 9.30
C GLY A 80 -4.44 -13.11 8.61
N ASP A 81 -4.67 -13.41 7.34
CA ASP A 81 -3.72 -14.15 6.50
C ASP A 81 -2.42 -13.33 6.29
N PRO A 82 -1.24 -13.82 6.72
CA PRO A 82 0.02 -13.10 6.58
C PRO A 82 0.55 -13.05 5.14
N THR A 83 -0.16 -13.61 4.17
CA THR A 83 0.20 -13.64 2.75
C THR A 83 0.57 -12.26 2.24
N MET A 84 -0.21 -11.22 2.53
CA MET A 84 0.09 -9.87 2.05
C MET A 84 1.39 -9.30 2.65
N TYR A 85 1.69 -9.66 3.90
CA TYR A 85 2.95 -9.30 4.54
C TYR A 85 4.12 -9.94 3.78
N TYR A 86 4.05 -11.25 3.55
CA TYR A 86 5.09 -12.00 2.82
C TYR A 86 5.25 -11.52 1.37
N MET A 87 4.16 -11.26 0.66
CA MET A 87 4.19 -10.73 -0.71
C MET A 87 4.97 -9.41 -0.82
N LEU A 88 4.85 -8.54 0.19
CA LEU A 88 5.60 -7.28 0.24
C LEU A 88 7.07 -7.51 0.58
N THR A 89 7.37 -8.38 1.55
CA THR A 89 8.76 -8.68 1.96
C THR A 89 9.54 -9.35 0.83
N GLU A 90 8.93 -10.29 0.09
CA GLU A 90 9.54 -10.93 -1.09
C GLU A 90 9.90 -9.92 -2.18
N ARG A 91 9.19 -8.79 -2.26
CA ARG A 91 9.46 -7.71 -3.21
C ARG A 91 10.48 -6.69 -2.71
N GLY A 92 11.11 -6.95 -1.56
CA GLY A 92 12.11 -6.06 -0.98
C GLY A 92 11.50 -4.84 -0.29
N ALA A 93 10.27 -4.95 0.22
CA ALA A 93 9.77 -3.97 1.16
C ALA A 93 10.71 -3.96 2.38
N ALA A 94 11.27 -2.79 2.67
CA ALA A 94 12.14 -2.61 3.82
C ALA A 94 11.30 -2.78 5.09
N ASP A 95 11.68 -3.77 5.89
CA ASP A 95 11.12 -4.02 7.22
C ASP A 95 11.68 -3.02 8.24
N ASP A 96 11.77 -1.75 7.83
CA ASP A 96 12.33 -0.64 8.61
C ASP A 96 11.45 -0.29 9.81
N LEU A 97 10.61 -1.22 10.31
CA LEU A 97 9.62 -1.09 11.39
C LEU A 97 10.17 -0.19 12.49
N PRO A 98 9.94 1.14 12.42
CA PRO A 98 10.30 2.01 13.50
C PRO A 98 9.11 1.85 14.42
N GLY A 99 9.21 0.90 15.35
CA GLY A 99 8.32 0.80 16.50
C GLY A 99 8.24 2.09 17.31
N GLN A 100 9.02 3.13 16.98
CA GLN A 100 8.90 4.50 17.47
C GLN A 100 9.58 5.48 16.50
N GLN A 101 8.78 6.36 15.89
CA GLN A 101 8.97 7.81 15.98
C GLN A 101 7.70 8.52 15.50
N CYS A 102 6.83 8.80 16.47
CA CYS A 102 6.11 10.06 16.48
C CYS A 102 7.14 11.19 16.36
N GLU A 103 7.24 11.82 15.21
CA GLU A 103 7.68 13.21 15.14
C GLU A 103 6.51 14.01 14.55
N PRO A 104 5.83 14.85 15.35
CA PRO A 104 4.82 15.75 14.81
C PRO A 104 5.54 16.71 13.86
N SER A 105 5.38 16.48 12.56
CA SER A 105 5.83 17.41 11.54
C SER A 105 4.95 18.66 11.64
N LYS A 106 5.51 19.61 12.39
CA LYS A 106 5.14 20.99 12.69
C LYS A 106 4.16 21.66 11.70
N PRO A 107 3.33 22.60 12.19
CA PRO A 107 2.45 23.38 11.33
C PRO A 107 3.27 24.09 10.26
N GLN A 108 2.83 24.00 9.01
CA GLN A 108 3.31 24.88 7.95
C GLN A 108 2.94 26.32 8.36
N LYS A 109 3.95 27.07 8.80
CA LYS A 109 3.87 28.52 8.98
C LYS A 109 3.41 29.16 7.67
N LEU A 110 2.42 30.04 7.77
CA LEU A 110 2.48 31.34 7.10
C LEU A 110 2.90 32.37 8.15
#